data_AF-A0A432TAR5-F1
#
_entry.id   AF-A0A432TAR5-F1
#
_cell.length_a   1.000
_cell.length_b   1.000
_cell.length_c   1.000
_cell.angle_alpha   90.00
_cell.angle_beta   90.00
_cell.angle_gamma   90.00
#
_symmetry.space_group_name_H-M   'P 1'
#
loop_
_entity.id
_entity.type
_entity.pdbx_description
1 polymer ?
#
loop_
_entity_poly.entity_id
_entity_poly.type
_entity_poly.pdbx_seq_one_letter_code
_entity_poly.pdbx_strand_id
1 'polypeptide(L)'
;MTNEESSKIARLIDANLNRLKEGIRVIEDINRYIFDDQSLTASLKNLRHTLQSLYLRERLRYRDIEHDVQKESTGSELSRDTLSDLIIANFSRAQEAARVLEESFKLIDPQKSNRCKEIRYQLYQVEKDFYLAQEV
;
A
#
# COMPACT_ATOMS: atom_id res chain seq x y z
N MET A 1 5.45 14.28 -22.22
CA MET A 1 4.22 13.61 -21.74
C MET A 1 3.06 14.52 -22.10
N THR A 2 2.03 13.99 -22.76
CA THR A 2 0.82 14.75 -23.09
C THR A 2 -0.01 15.03 -21.82
N ASN A 3 -0.97 15.96 -21.89
CA ASN A 3 -1.87 16.24 -20.76
C ASN A 3 -2.74 15.01 -20.41
N GLU A 4 -3.13 14.23 -21.41
CA GLU A 4 -3.90 12.99 -21.22
C GLU A 4 -3.06 11.90 -20.52
N GLU A 5 -1.83 11.66 -20.97
CA GLU A 5 -0.92 10.70 -20.32
C GLU A 5 -0.62 11.11 -18.87
N SER A 6 -0.41 12.40 -18.62
CA SER A 6 -0.16 12.92 -17.27
C SER A 6 -1.34 12.65 -16.34
N SER A 7 -2.58 12.82 -16.83
CA SER A 7 -3.81 12.51 -16.10
C SER A 7 -3.93 11.01 -15.78
N LYS A 8 -3.62 10.14 -16.75
CA LYS A 8 -3.63 8.68 -16.57
C LYS A 8 -2.61 8.22 -15.53
N ILE A 9 -1.41 8.79 -15.53
CA ILE A 9 -0.39 8.48 -14.51
C ILE A 9 -0.81 9.00 -13.14
N ALA A 10 -1.43 10.17 -13.06
CA ALA A 10 -1.96 10.68 -11.79
C ALA A 10 -3.06 9.78 -11.21
N ARG A 11 -3.95 9.22 -12.05
CA ARG A 11 -4.92 8.18 -11.64
C ARG A 11 -4.23 6.92 -11.13
N LEU A 12 -3.22 6.43 -11.83
CA LEU A 12 -2.43 5.26 -11.42
C LEU A 12 -1.78 5.48 -10.04
N ILE A 13 -1.21 6.67 -9.81
CA ILE A 13 -0.59 7.03 -8.53
C ILE A 13 -1.65 7.11 -7.42
N ASP A 14 -2.81 7.75 -7.66
CA ASP A 14 -3.88 7.82 -6.65
C ASP A 14 -4.34 6.43 -6.20
N ALA A 15 -4.59 5.54 -7.17
CA ALA A 15 -5.06 4.19 -6.90
C ALA A 15 -4.05 3.41 -6.06
N ASN A 16 -2.76 3.46 -6.40
CA ASN A 16 -1.74 2.72 -5.66
C ASN A 16 -1.40 3.34 -4.31
N LEU A 17 -1.48 4.67 -4.14
CA LEU A 17 -1.40 5.29 -2.81
C LEU A 17 -2.53 4.80 -1.90
N ASN A 18 -3.73 4.64 -2.44
CA ASN A 18 -4.86 4.13 -1.66
C ASN A 18 -4.68 2.64 -1.28
N ARG A 19 -4.33 1.79 -2.25
CA ARG A 19 -4.08 0.35 -2.02
C ARG A 19 -2.97 0.12 -1.00
N LEU A 20 -1.87 0.86 -1.10
CA LEU A 20 -0.76 0.81 -0.15
C LEU A 20 -1.21 1.18 1.26
N LYS A 21 -1.93 2.30 1.43
CA LYS A 21 -2.45 2.74 2.73
C LYS A 21 -3.42 1.71 3.33
N GLU A 22 -4.32 1.14 2.53
CA GLU A 22 -5.30 0.15 2.99
C GLU A 22 -4.63 -1.16 3.43
N GLY A 23 -3.69 -1.67 2.63
CA GLY A 23 -2.93 -2.88 2.98
C GLY A 23 -2.20 -2.72 4.32
N ILE A 24 -1.49 -1.61 4.51
CA ILE A 24 -0.82 -1.31 5.79
C ILE A 24 -1.83 -1.17 6.93
N ARG A 25 -2.99 -0.56 6.69
CA ARG A 25 -4.00 -0.35 7.74
C ARG A 25 -4.56 -1.67 8.26
N VAL A 26 -4.82 -2.63 7.37
CA VAL A 26 -5.29 -3.97 7.77
C VAL A 26 -4.26 -4.66 8.65
N ILE A 27 -2.99 -4.66 8.25
CA ILE A 27 -1.90 -5.29 9.02
C ILE A 27 -1.74 -4.60 10.39
N GLU A 28 -1.83 -3.26 10.43
CA GLU A 28 -1.76 -2.50 11.68
C GLU A 28 -2.88 -2.89 12.65
N ASP A 29 -4.12 -2.98 12.17
CA ASP A 29 -5.25 -3.35 13.02
C ASP A 29 -5.15 -4.79 13.53
N ILE A 30 -4.65 -5.71 12.69
CA ILE A 30 -4.38 -7.09 13.13
C ILE A 30 -3.34 -7.10 14.25
N ASN A 31 -2.22 -6.41 14.09
CA ASN A 31 -1.18 -6.34 15.13
C ASN A 31 -1.68 -5.66 16.40
N ARG A 32 -2.53 -4.64 16.26
CA ARG A 32 -3.08 -3.89 17.38
C ARG A 32 -4.12 -4.65 18.18
N TYR A 33 -5.01 -5.38 17.51
CA TYR A 33 -6.22 -5.93 18.14
C TYR A 33 -6.20 -7.46 18.29
N ILE A 34 -5.35 -8.17 17.54
CA ILE A 34 -5.24 -9.62 17.63
C ILE A 34 -3.96 -10.02 18.35
N PHE A 35 -2.83 -9.38 18.03
CA PHE A 35 -1.53 -9.73 18.61
C PHE A 35 -1.09 -8.83 19.76
N ASP A 36 -1.81 -7.72 20.01
CA ASP A 36 -1.42 -6.69 21.00
C ASP A 36 0.04 -6.20 20.86
N ASP A 37 0.61 -6.27 19.64
CA ASP A 37 2.00 -5.90 19.38
C ASP A 37 2.13 -4.39 19.20
N GLN A 38 2.59 -3.71 20.25
CA GLN A 38 2.80 -2.27 20.25
C GLN A 38 3.91 -1.82 19.30
N SER A 39 4.95 -2.63 19.13
CA SER A 39 6.13 -2.29 18.32
C SER A 39 5.79 -2.29 16.84
N LEU A 40 5.17 -3.37 16.35
CA LEU A 40 4.73 -3.47 14.96
C LEU A 40 3.61 -2.47 14.67
N THR A 41 2.67 -2.28 15.59
CA THR A 41 1.62 -1.26 15.45
C THR A 41 2.21 0.14 15.25
N ALA A 42 3.20 0.52 16.07
CA ALA A 42 3.86 1.82 15.94
C ALA A 42 4.61 1.95 14.61
N SER A 43 5.30 0.90 14.18
CA SER A 43 6.05 0.87 12.92
C SER A 43 5.13 1.03 11.70
N LEU A 44 4.02 0.29 11.66
CA LEU A 44 3.01 0.39 10.60
C LEU A 44 2.30 1.74 10.58
N LYS A 45 1.99 2.31 11.75
CA LYS A 45 1.44 3.66 11.88
C LYS A 45 2.40 4.71 11.30
N ASN A 46 3.69 4.61 11.62
CA ASN A 46 4.72 5.52 11.09
C ASN A 46 4.85 5.42 9.57
N LEU A 47 4.78 4.21 9.03
CA LEU A 47 4.71 3.99 7.58
C LEU A 47 3.50 4.72 6.97
N ARG A 48 2.30 4.57 7.53
CA ARG A 48 1.11 5.28 7.04
C ARG A 48 1.24 6.80 7.14
N HIS A 49 1.86 7.33 8.18
CA HIS A 49 2.15 8.77 8.26
C HIS A 49 3.14 9.21 7.18
N THR A 50 4.16 8.42 6.90
CA THR A 50 5.12 8.71 5.81
C THR A 50 4.44 8.74 4.45
N LEU A 51 3.43 7.91 4.20
CA LEU A 51 2.63 7.97 2.98
C LEU A 51 1.91 9.32 2.81
N GLN A 52 1.55 9.99 3.91
CA GLN A 52 0.81 11.26 3.84
C GLN A 52 1.55 12.32 3.03
N SER A 53 2.89 12.33 3.08
CA SER A 53 3.71 13.29 2.31
C SER A 53 3.71 13.02 0.80
N LEU A 54 3.26 11.85 0.34
CA LEU A 54 3.19 11.50 -1.07
C LEU A 54 1.87 11.92 -1.72
N TYR A 55 0.86 12.26 -0.93
CA TYR A 55 -0.45 12.63 -1.47
C TYR A 55 -0.44 14.03 -2.06
N LEU A 56 -0.90 14.12 -3.30
CA LEU A 56 -1.19 15.39 -3.96
C LEU A 56 -2.64 15.80 -3.66
N ARG A 57 -2.88 17.06 -3.33
CA ARG A 57 -4.26 17.57 -3.05
C ARG A 57 -5.21 17.33 -4.21
N GLU A 58 -4.70 17.44 -5.43
CA GLU A 58 -5.48 17.33 -6.65
C GLU A 58 -5.75 15.88 -7.10
N ARG A 59 -5.17 14.89 -6.42
CA ARG A 59 -5.27 13.47 -6.82
C ARG A 59 -6.71 12.99 -7.02
N LEU A 60 -7.64 13.54 -6.23
CA LEU A 60 -9.06 13.18 -6.26
C LEU A 60 -9.72 13.55 -7.59
N ARG A 61 -9.17 14.51 -8.34
CA ARG A 61 -9.65 14.90 -9.66
C ARG A 61 -9.47 13.79 -10.71
N TYR A 62 -8.54 12.87 -10.46
CA TYR A 62 -8.21 11.77 -11.36
C TYR A 62 -8.86 10.45 -10.95
N ARG A 63 -9.65 10.46 -9.86
CA ARG A 63 -10.34 9.28 -9.35
C ARG A 63 -11.57 9.01 -10.21
N ASP A 64 -11.59 7.83 -10.81
CA ASP A 64 -12.67 7.40 -11.69
C ASP A 64 -13.08 5.99 -11.28
N ILE A 65 -14.08 5.94 -10.39
CA ILE A 65 -14.63 4.71 -9.82
C ILE A 65 -15.64 4.08 -10.80
N GLU A 66 -16.31 4.91 -11.60
CA GLU A 66 -17.38 4.47 -12.50
C GLU A 66 -16.84 3.65 -13.67
N HIS A 67 -15.68 4.02 -14.21
CA HIS A 67 -15.02 3.33 -15.31
C HIS A 67 -13.77 2.57 -14.86
N ASP A 68 -13.72 2.11 -13.60
CA ASP A 68 -12.66 1.20 -13.15
C ASP A 68 -12.91 -0.21 -13.70
N VAL A 69 -11.96 -0.71 -14.48
CA VAL A 69 -12.04 -2.01 -15.15
C VAL A 69 -11.90 -3.20 -14.19
N GLN A 70 -11.41 -2.98 -12.97
CA GLN A 70 -11.27 -4.00 -11.92
C GLN A 70 -12.28 -3.81 -10.78
N LYS A 71 -13.48 -3.35 -11.10
CA LYS A 71 -14.55 -3.15 -10.09
C LYS A 71 -15.11 -4.45 -9.54
N GLU A 72 -15.10 -5.51 -10.33
CA GLU A 72 -15.62 -6.82 -9.92
C GLU A 72 -14.56 -7.60 -9.15
N SER A 73 -14.92 -8.03 -7.94
CA SER A 73 -14.07 -8.92 -7.16
C SER A 73 -14.03 -10.32 -7.75
N THR A 74 -12.85 -10.90 -7.75
CA THR A 74 -12.68 -12.32 -8.11
C THR A 74 -13.10 -13.21 -6.94
N GLY A 75 -13.41 -14.49 -7.20
CA GLY A 75 -13.80 -15.43 -6.15
C GLY A 75 -12.77 -15.54 -5.01
N SER A 76 -11.48 -15.41 -5.33
CA SER A 76 -10.37 -15.39 -4.36
C SER A 76 -10.24 -14.07 -3.58
N GLU A 77 -10.87 -12.98 -4.02
CA GLU A 77 -11.00 -11.76 -3.22
C GLU A 77 -12.14 -11.85 -2.20
N LEU A 78 -13.14 -12.70 -2.47
CA LEU A 78 -14.36 -12.81 -1.66
C LEU A 78 -14.20 -13.72 -0.43
N SER A 79 -13.18 -14.58 -0.39
CA SER A 79 -12.93 -15.47 0.74
C SER A 79 -11.47 -15.45 1.20
N ARG A 80 -11.31 -15.53 2.53
CA ARG A 80 -10.03 -15.79 3.20
C ARG A 80 -10.27 -16.92 4.19
N ASP A 81 -9.44 -17.95 4.12
CA ASP A 81 -9.64 -19.15 4.93
C ASP A 81 -9.01 -18.99 6.32
N THR A 82 -7.93 -18.22 6.43
CA THR A 82 -7.23 -18.00 7.70
C THR A 82 -6.79 -16.55 7.91
N LEU A 83 -6.47 -16.21 9.17
CA LEU A 83 -5.81 -14.95 9.52
C LEU A 83 -4.45 -14.81 8.80
N SER A 84 -3.72 -15.91 8.64
CA SER A 84 -2.44 -15.90 7.92
C SER A 84 -2.62 -15.47 6.46
N ASP A 85 -3.63 -16.00 5.76
CA ASP A 85 -3.92 -15.63 4.37
C ASP A 85 -4.29 -14.15 4.23
N LEU A 86 -5.00 -13.60 5.22
CA LEU A 86 -5.35 -12.19 5.28
C LEU A 86 -4.07 -11.33 5.42
N ILE A 87 -3.15 -11.73 6.30
CA ILE A 87 -1.90 -10.99 6.54
C ILE A 87 -0.99 -11.04 5.31
N ILE A 88 -0.71 -12.24 4.78
CA ILE A 88 0.14 -12.46 3.60
C ILE A 88 -0.33 -11.59 2.44
N ALA A 89 -1.63 -11.62 2.15
CA ALA A 89 -2.15 -10.87 1.01
C ALA A 89 -2.12 -9.35 1.22
N ASN A 90 -2.29 -8.86 2.45
CA ASN A 90 -2.18 -7.42 2.70
C ASN A 90 -0.72 -6.95 2.66
N PHE A 91 0.26 -7.77 3.09
CA PHE A 91 1.68 -7.47 2.89
C PHE A 91 2.03 -7.43 1.40
N SER A 92 1.69 -8.49 0.65
CA SER A 92 1.90 -8.57 -0.79
C SER A 92 1.26 -7.38 -1.52
N ARG A 93 -0.02 -7.08 -1.27
CA ARG A 93 -0.71 -5.93 -1.87
C ARG A 93 -0.04 -4.60 -1.56
N ALA A 94 0.41 -4.39 -0.31
CA ALA A 94 1.11 -3.17 0.07
C ALA A 94 2.46 -3.06 -0.67
N GLN A 95 3.23 -4.14 -0.70
CA GLN A 95 4.54 -4.17 -1.36
C GLN A 95 4.43 -3.95 -2.88
N GLU A 96 3.45 -4.58 -3.53
CA GLU A 96 3.15 -4.38 -4.95
C GLU A 96 2.74 -2.94 -5.25
N ALA A 97 1.84 -2.37 -4.44
CA ALA A 97 1.43 -0.98 -4.59
C ALA A 97 2.62 -0.02 -4.40
N ALA A 98 3.50 -0.27 -3.44
CA ALA A 98 4.73 0.51 -3.25
C ALA A 98 5.67 0.38 -4.46
N ARG A 99 5.78 -0.81 -5.07
CA ARG A 99 6.57 -1.04 -6.28
C ARG A 99 6.02 -0.26 -7.48
N VAL A 100 4.71 -0.25 -7.67
CA VAL A 100 4.07 0.53 -8.75
C VAL A 100 4.32 2.02 -8.55
N LEU A 101 4.20 2.53 -7.32
CA LEU A 101 4.48 3.94 -7.01
C LEU A 101 5.94 4.30 -7.24
N GLU A 102 6.87 3.45 -6.82
CA GLU A 102 8.31 3.61 -7.08
C GLU A 102 8.56 3.82 -8.57
N GLU A 103 8.06 2.93 -9.44
CA GLU A 103 8.27 3.04 -10.88
C GLU A 103 7.51 4.22 -11.50
N SER A 104 6.27 4.48 -11.06
CA SER A 104 5.44 5.57 -11.60
C SER A 104 6.03 6.94 -11.29
N PHE A 105 6.56 7.14 -10.08
CA PHE A 105 7.17 8.40 -9.70
C PHE A 105 8.50 8.66 -10.42
N LYS A 106 9.19 7.66 -11.00
CA LYS A 106 10.38 7.94 -11.84
C LYS A 106 10.06 8.86 -13.03
N LEU A 107 8.81 8.84 -13.51
CA LEU A 107 8.35 9.67 -14.61
C LEU A 107 8.08 11.13 -14.20
N ILE A 108 7.90 11.40 -12.91
CA ILE A 108 7.37 12.70 -12.41
C ILE A 108 8.26 13.32 -11.34
N ASP A 109 8.73 12.52 -10.38
CA ASP A 109 9.43 12.97 -9.18
C ASP A 109 10.38 11.86 -8.64
N PRO A 110 11.67 11.90 -9.02
CA PRO A 110 12.66 10.92 -8.54
C PRO A 110 12.80 10.85 -7.02
N GLN A 111 12.53 11.94 -6.29
CA GLN A 111 12.59 11.93 -4.83
C GLN A 111 11.43 11.12 -4.24
N LYS A 112 10.21 11.28 -4.77
CA LYS A 112 9.06 10.45 -4.38
C LYS A 112 9.25 8.99 -4.79
N SER A 113 9.89 8.71 -5.93
CA SER A 113 10.29 7.36 -6.32
C SER A 113 11.19 6.71 -5.25
N ASN A 114 12.24 7.41 -4.83
CA ASN A 114 13.14 6.91 -3.78
C ASN A 114 12.41 6.70 -2.45
N ARG A 115 11.49 7.60 -2.08
CA ARG A 115 10.64 7.42 -0.89
C ARG A 115 9.77 6.16 -0.96
N CYS A 116 9.21 5.86 -2.13
CA CYS A 116 8.42 4.64 -2.33
C CYS A 116 9.29 3.37 -2.26
N LYS A 117 10.53 3.44 -2.75
CA LYS A 117 11.52 2.38 -2.57
C LYS A 117 11.80 2.15 -1.07
N GLU A 118 12.08 3.21 -0.30
CA GLU A 118 12.30 3.11 1.14
C GLU A 118 11.11 2.44 1.85
N ILE A 119 9.88 2.87 1.56
CA ILE A 119 8.65 2.28 2.10
C ILE A 119 8.55 0.79 1.75
N ARG A 120 8.83 0.41 0.51
CA ARG A 120 8.78 -1.00 0.08
C ARG A 120 9.77 -1.87 0.86
N TYR A 121 10.99 -1.38 1.09
CA TYR A 121 11.98 -2.10 1.88
C TYR A 121 11.60 -2.18 3.37
N GLN A 122 11.04 -1.11 3.92
CA GLN A 122 10.49 -1.14 5.29
C GLN A 122 9.35 -2.15 5.41
N LEU A 123 8.49 -2.29 4.41
CA LEU A 123 7.44 -3.32 4.40
C LEU A 123 8.01 -4.75 4.43
N TYR A 124 9.09 -5.03 3.68
CA TYR A 124 9.76 -6.34 3.76
C TYR A 124 10.33 -6.60 5.16
N GLN A 125 10.90 -5.57 5.79
CA GLN A 125 11.45 -5.71 7.13
C GLN A 125 10.33 -5.96 8.15
N VAL A 126 9.24 -5.18 8.09
CA VAL A 126 8.08 -5.34 8.97
C VAL A 126 7.41 -6.71 8.78
N GLU A 127 7.31 -7.22 7.55
CA GLU A 127 6.81 -8.57 7.28
C GLU A 127 7.70 -9.63 7.93
N LYS A 128 9.02 -9.51 7.76
CA LYS A 128 9.98 -10.41 8.39
C LYS A 128 9.89 -10.37 9.92
N ASP A 129 9.86 -9.19 10.51
CA ASP A 129 9.78 -9.01 11.96
C ASP A 129 8.48 -9.58 12.52
N PHE A 130 7.37 -9.40 11.80
CA PHE A 130 6.10 -10.03 12.13
C PHE A 130 6.23 -11.54 12.22
N TYR A 131 6.75 -12.22 11.19
CA TYR A 131 6.84 -13.68 11.21
C TYR A 131 7.84 -14.21 12.25
N LEU A 132 8.97 -13.52 12.47
CA LEU A 132 9.91 -13.89 13.51
C LEU A 132 9.31 -13.79 14.92
N ALA A 133 8.41 -12.83 15.15
CA ALA A 133 7.71 -12.71 16.43
C ALA A 133 6.67 -13.83 16.67
N GLN A 134 6.19 -14.49 15.61
CA GLN A 134 5.21 -15.59 15.69
C GLN A 134 5.86 -16.98 15.83
N GLU A 135 7.18 -17.10 15.61
CA GLU A 135 7.94 -18.35 15.76
C GLU A 135 8.44 -18.58 17.21
N VAL A 136 8.14 -17.67 18.13
CA VAL A 136 8.53 -17.69 19.56
C VAL A 136 7.33 -18.07 20.42
#